data_AF-A0A163U1Q8-F1
#
_entry.id   AF-A0A163U1Q8-F1
#
_cell.length_a   1.000
_cell.length_b   1.000
_cell.length_c   1.000
_cell.angle_alpha   90.00
_cell.angle_beta   90.00
_cell.angle_gamma   90.00
#
_symmetry.space_group_name_H-M   'P 1'
#
loop_
_entity.id
_entity.type
_entity.pdbx_description
1 polymer ?
#
loop_
_entity_poly.entity_id
_entity_poly.type
_entity_poly.pdbx_seq_one_letter_code
_entity_poly.pdbx_strand_id
1 'polypeptide(L)'
;SSSLLSSATGISTTNTLTLNDGSSTTAVISGSTLAVTAGTTVQDLLDTIEGVAGVRAEFDEGTGEVTVYSNDSIALQNDVSTTAELVAVTAAAFTTTSDTLIDSGSFDTGDTLTLTDGNGYELGSFEVDEESSVTDLVNFINDFRGVSAEFNTATGRIAMESETDLTLASDNTNFAADNYTADSDGVTISALSDSGFATDGDINRVIDRLNNGLSTLRSQASEFGTNLSTVEIRQDYTKTMINTLQEGAGLLTLADTNEEGANLLALQTRQQLASTSLSFASQADQTVLSLF
;
A
#
# COMPACT_ATOMS: atom_id res chain seq x y z
N SER A 1 26.11 19.64 37.24
CA SER A 1 27.01 20.53 38.01
C SER A 1 26.45 20.83 39.43
N SER A 2 27.30 21.02 40.45
CA SER A 2 26.87 21.42 41.82
C SER A 2 26.72 22.93 42.02
N SER A 3 26.93 23.72 40.96
CA SER A 3 26.78 25.18 40.99
C SER A 3 25.34 25.56 41.29
N LEU A 4 25.13 26.50 42.23
CA LEU A 4 23.81 26.97 42.60
C LEU A 4 23.23 27.88 41.53
N LEU A 5 21.99 27.63 41.12
CA LEU A 5 21.35 28.40 40.06
C LEU A 5 21.10 29.86 40.46
N SER A 6 20.86 30.13 41.76
CA SER A 6 20.72 31.48 42.31
C SER A 6 22.03 32.29 42.33
N SER A 7 23.15 31.69 41.92
CA SER A 7 24.41 32.43 41.73
C SER A 7 24.48 33.10 40.35
N ALA A 8 23.61 32.71 39.41
CA ALA A 8 23.51 33.30 38.09
C ALA A 8 22.84 34.69 38.14
N THR A 9 23.31 35.59 37.27
CA THR A 9 22.79 36.96 37.18
C THR A 9 21.37 36.92 36.62
N GLY A 10 20.39 37.49 37.34
CA GLY A 10 19.00 37.54 36.88
C GLY A 10 18.10 36.39 37.35
N ILE A 11 18.64 35.45 38.13
CA ILE A 11 17.88 34.38 38.79
C ILE A 11 18.03 34.50 40.31
N SER A 12 16.92 34.42 41.04
CA SER A 12 16.86 34.51 42.51
C SER A 12 16.09 33.32 43.10
N THR A 13 16.24 33.09 44.41
CA THR A 13 15.56 32.00 45.14
C THR A 13 14.05 32.17 45.31
N THR A 14 13.46 33.21 44.72
CA THR A 14 12.00 33.38 44.66
C THR A 14 11.45 33.19 43.27
N ASN A 15 12.30 32.88 42.30
CA ASN A 15 11.91 32.76 40.91
C ASN A 15 11.37 31.38 40.57
N THR A 16 10.40 31.39 39.69
CA THR A 16 9.92 30.20 38.98
C THR A 16 10.35 30.31 37.53
N LEU A 17 11.13 29.35 37.07
CA LEU A 17 11.53 29.22 35.68
C LEU A 17 10.54 28.31 34.95
N THR A 18 10.11 28.73 33.77
CA THR A 18 9.25 27.93 32.90
C THR A 18 9.80 27.94 31.49
N LEU A 19 9.78 26.80 30.82
CA LEU A 19 9.86 26.81 29.37
C LEU A 19 8.50 27.14 28.79
N ASN A 20 8.49 27.92 27.72
CA ASN A 20 7.31 28.25 26.95
C ASN A 20 7.54 27.92 25.48
N ASP A 21 6.45 27.66 24.76
CA ASP A 21 6.45 27.61 23.29
C ASP A 21 6.98 28.95 22.75
N GLY A 22 8.03 28.92 21.94
CA GLY A 22 8.64 30.10 21.33
C GLY A 22 7.69 30.87 20.40
N SER A 23 6.52 30.31 20.05
CA SER A 23 5.43 30.99 19.34
C SER A 23 4.58 31.91 20.25
N SER A 24 4.62 31.71 21.57
CA SER A 24 3.82 32.46 22.55
C SER A 24 4.46 32.49 23.93
N THR A 25 4.76 33.69 24.43
CA THR A 25 5.32 33.89 25.78
C THR A 25 4.39 33.48 26.93
N THR A 26 3.18 33.00 26.65
CA THR A 26 2.19 32.59 27.66
C THR A 26 1.87 31.09 27.67
N ALA A 27 2.27 30.35 26.63
CA ALA A 27 2.02 28.91 26.55
C ALA A 27 3.16 28.14 27.24
N VAL A 28 2.98 27.84 28.53
CA VAL A 28 3.97 27.08 29.32
C VAL A 28 3.97 25.61 28.90
N ILE A 29 5.18 25.07 28.72
CA ILE A 29 5.39 23.66 28.45
C ILE A 29 4.99 22.82 29.67
N SER A 30 4.14 21.82 29.47
CA SER A 30 3.72 20.97 30.59
C SER A 30 4.92 20.22 31.18
N GLY A 31 5.14 20.36 32.49
CA GLY A 31 6.25 19.71 33.19
C GLY A 31 7.57 20.46 33.19
N SER A 32 7.68 21.63 32.54
CA SER A 32 8.93 22.40 32.42
C SER A 32 9.12 23.47 33.51
N THR A 33 8.39 23.37 34.62
CA THR A 33 8.39 24.39 35.67
C THR A 33 9.38 24.04 36.78
N LEU A 34 10.36 24.91 37.02
CA LEU A 34 11.34 24.78 38.09
C LEU A 34 11.23 25.94 39.08
N ALA A 35 10.92 25.64 40.34
CA ALA A 35 10.98 26.63 41.41
C ALA A 35 12.41 26.73 41.95
N VAL A 36 13.05 27.88 41.80
CA VAL A 36 14.42 28.13 42.26
C VAL A 36 14.42 28.29 43.78
N THR A 37 15.22 27.48 44.48
CA THR A 37 15.41 27.57 45.93
C THR A 37 16.89 27.74 46.26
N ALA A 38 17.25 27.88 47.54
CA ALA A 38 18.65 27.98 47.94
C ALA A 38 19.49 26.73 47.61
N GLY A 39 18.84 25.59 47.34
CA GLY A 39 19.48 24.32 47.00
C GLY A 39 19.40 23.93 45.53
N THR A 40 18.67 24.66 44.69
CA THR A 40 18.56 24.32 43.26
C THR A 40 19.86 24.60 42.54
N THR A 41 20.32 23.60 41.81
CA THR A 41 21.56 23.59 41.05
C THR A 41 21.30 23.86 39.56
N VAL A 42 22.37 24.11 38.81
CA VAL A 42 22.31 24.13 37.34
C VAL A 42 21.89 22.77 36.79
N GLN A 43 22.23 21.65 37.46
CA GLN A 43 21.78 20.33 37.02
C GLN A 43 20.26 20.21 37.07
N ASP A 44 19.61 20.73 38.12
CA ASP A 44 18.15 20.70 38.22
C ASP A 44 17.49 21.49 37.08
N LEU A 45 18.15 22.54 36.58
CA LEU A 45 17.70 23.27 35.39
C LEU A 45 17.88 22.45 34.12
N LEU A 46 19.04 21.84 33.91
CA LEU A 46 19.29 20.96 32.76
C LEU A 46 18.28 19.82 32.72
N ASP A 47 18.11 19.09 33.83
CA ASP A 47 17.14 17.98 33.94
C ASP A 47 15.70 18.44 33.66
N THR A 48 15.35 19.68 34.04
CA THR A 48 14.02 20.25 33.74
C THR A 48 13.87 20.57 32.25
N ILE A 49 14.91 21.10 31.61
CA ILE A 49 14.91 21.43 30.19
C ILE A 49 14.89 20.17 29.33
N GLU A 50 15.76 19.21 29.65
CA GLU A 50 15.89 17.91 28.95
C GLU A 50 14.75 16.95 29.24
N GLY A 51 13.96 17.21 30.30
CA GLY A 51 12.68 16.53 30.52
C GLY A 51 11.64 16.85 29.43
N VAL A 52 11.88 17.87 28.61
CA VAL A 52 11.07 18.19 27.44
C VAL A 52 11.60 17.43 26.23
N ALA A 53 10.74 16.62 25.62
CA ALA A 53 11.12 15.82 24.46
C ALA A 53 11.52 16.72 23.27
N GLY A 54 12.61 16.34 22.58
CA GLY A 54 13.17 17.12 21.47
C GLY A 54 14.03 18.30 21.91
N VAL A 55 14.35 18.40 23.21
CA VAL A 55 15.20 19.44 23.79
C VAL A 55 16.39 18.80 24.50
N ARG A 56 17.58 19.34 24.25
CA ARG A 56 18.84 19.00 24.92
C ARG A 56 19.47 20.28 25.45
N ALA A 57 20.13 20.23 26.60
CA ALA A 57 20.84 21.38 27.13
C ALA A 57 22.23 20.99 27.63
N GLU A 58 23.23 21.77 27.25
CA GLU A 58 24.60 21.58 27.71
C GLU A 58 25.01 22.73 28.61
N PHE A 59 25.76 22.42 29.67
CA PHE A 59 26.37 23.43 30.54
C PHE A 59 27.89 23.37 30.43
N ASP A 60 28.48 24.46 29.97
CA ASP A 60 29.94 24.62 29.94
C ASP A 60 30.42 25.16 31.30
N GLU A 61 31.11 24.32 32.06
CA GLU A 61 31.65 24.70 33.39
C GLU A 61 32.77 25.76 33.32
N GLY A 62 33.42 25.91 32.16
CA GLY A 62 34.50 26.86 31.93
C GLY A 62 33.99 28.29 31.68
N THR A 63 32.89 28.42 30.93
CA THR A 63 32.26 29.71 30.61
C THR A 63 31.09 30.05 31.53
N GLY A 64 30.46 29.04 32.13
CA GLY A 64 29.23 29.18 32.92
C GLY A 64 27.98 29.38 32.05
N GLU A 65 28.04 29.05 30.76
CA GLU A 65 26.95 29.19 29.80
C GLU A 65 26.13 27.91 29.70
N VAL A 66 24.81 28.05 29.54
CA VAL A 66 23.91 26.95 29.17
C VAL A 66 23.51 27.13 27.72
N THR A 67 23.91 26.18 26.88
CA THR A 67 23.49 26.10 25.49
C THR A 67 22.29 25.17 25.39
N VAL A 68 21.24 25.57 24.69
CA VAL A 68 20.04 24.75 24.55
C VAL A 68 19.79 24.49 23.07
N TYR A 69 19.63 23.22 22.74
CA TYR A 69 19.31 22.70 21.41
C TYR A 69 17.88 22.19 21.43
N SER A 70 17.08 22.59 20.45
CA SER A 70 15.67 22.24 20.42
C SER A 70 15.20 22.04 18.99
N ASN A 71 14.38 21.02 18.77
CA ASN A 71 13.69 20.79 17.51
C ASN A 71 12.63 21.88 17.24
N ASP A 72 12.11 22.49 18.30
CA ASP A 72 11.12 23.56 18.23
C ASP A 72 11.62 24.85 18.85
N SER A 73 10.98 25.97 18.51
CA SER A 73 11.31 27.24 19.14
C SER A 73 10.84 27.20 20.59
N ILE A 74 11.72 27.51 21.53
CA ILE A 74 11.43 27.51 22.97
C ILE A 74 12.00 28.75 23.65
N ALA A 75 11.34 29.19 24.72
CA ALA A 75 11.83 30.30 25.53
C ALA A 75 11.82 29.93 27.01
N LEU A 76 12.98 30.08 27.66
CA LEU A 76 13.10 30.00 29.12
C LEU A 76 12.75 31.36 29.71
N GLN A 77 11.72 31.39 30.56
CA GLN A 77 11.21 32.60 31.19
C GLN A 77 11.27 32.52 32.71
N ASN A 78 11.29 33.69 33.33
CA ASN A 78 11.24 33.87 34.77
C ASN A 78 9.98 34.68 35.15
N ASP A 79 9.34 34.34 36.26
CA ASP A 79 8.10 34.93 36.77
C ASP A 79 8.11 36.46 37.03
N VAL A 80 9.27 37.12 36.96
CA VAL A 80 9.42 38.56 37.22
C VAL A 80 8.79 39.44 36.12
N SER A 81 8.53 38.90 34.91
CA SER A 81 7.68 39.51 33.89
C SER A 81 7.29 38.44 32.87
N THR A 82 6.01 38.24 32.56
CA THR A 82 5.49 37.28 31.55
C THR A 82 5.89 37.61 30.09
N THR A 83 6.91 38.45 29.93
CA THR A 83 7.46 38.99 28.68
C THR A 83 8.99 39.12 28.74
N ALA A 84 9.64 38.74 29.85
CA ALA A 84 11.09 38.79 29.99
C ALA A 84 11.66 37.38 29.85
N GLU A 85 12.23 37.11 28.68
CA GLU A 85 12.91 35.86 28.35
C GLU A 85 14.34 35.90 28.90
N LEU A 86 14.75 34.82 29.57
CA LEU A 86 16.12 34.60 30.01
C LEU A 86 16.96 34.00 28.88
N VAL A 87 16.37 33.06 28.15
CA VAL A 87 16.96 32.43 26.96
C VAL A 87 15.85 32.20 25.95
N ALA A 88 16.08 32.56 24.70
CA ALA A 88 15.21 32.21 23.59
C ALA A 88 16.02 31.38 22.60
N VAL A 89 15.52 30.19 22.30
CA VAL A 89 16.07 29.27 21.31
C VAL A 89 15.09 29.24 20.16
N THR A 90 15.53 29.67 18.99
CA THR A 90 14.80 29.41 17.76
C THR A 90 15.18 28.01 17.30
N ALA A 91 14.19 27.19 16.91
CA ALA A 91 14.46 25.90 16.27
C ALA A 91 15.47 26.08 15.14
N ALA A 92 16.60 25.39 15.22
CA ALA A 92 17.57 25.36 14.15
C ALA A 92 17.16 24.25 13.18
N ALA A 93 16.34 24.59 12.19
CA ALA A 93 16.20 23.71 11.03
C ALA A 93 17.56 23.65 10.32
N PHE A 94 17.99 22.47 9.89
CA PHE A 94 19.18 22.37 9.03
C PHE A 94 18.96 23.25 7.79
N THR A 95 19.94 24.04 7.42
CA THR A 95 19.89 24.97 6.29
C THR A 95 20.65 24.44 5.09
N THR A 96 21.69 23.65 5.34
CA THR A 96 22.51 23.01 4.31
C THR A 96 22.78 21.55 4.64
N THR A 97 23.21 20.78 3.64
CA THR A 97 23.62 19.40 3.86
C THR A 97 24.96 19.29 4.60
N SER A 98 25.71 20.38 4.76
CA SER A 98 26.96 20.42 5.52
C SER A 98 26.75 20.71 7.01
N ASP A 99 25.53 21.03 7.42
CA ASP A 99 25.22 21.30 8.82
C ASP A 99 25.41 20.02 9.64
N THR A 100 25.93 20.16 10.87
CA THR A 100 26.19 19.01 11.73
C THR A 100 24.89 18.57 12.40
N LEU A 101 24.69 17.26 12.55
CA LEU A 101 23.46 16.71 13.14
C LEU A 101 23.27 17.19 14.58
N ILE A 102 24.37 17.29 15.32
CA ILE A 102 24.39 17.74 16.71
C ILE A 102 24.01 19.22 16.89
N ASP A 103 23.80 20.00 15.83
CA ASP A 103 23.26 21.36 15.95
C ASP A 103 21.74 21.37 16.23
N SER A 104 21.06 20.22 16.16
CA SER A 104 19.63 20.07 16.46
C SER A 104 19.37 19.51 17.87
N GLY A 105 18.11 19.51 18.31
CA GLY A 105 17.70 18.82 19.54
C GLY A 105 17.55 17.30 19.39
N SER A 106 17.61 16.78 18.16
CA SER A 106 17.30 15.37 17.82
C SER A 106 18.49 14.43 17.91
N PHE A 107 19.71 14.97 17.92
CA PHE A 107 20.94 14.19 17.82
C PHE A 107 21.97 14.65 18.83
N ASP A 108 22.66 13.68 19.43
CA ASP A 108 23.79 13.87 20.32
C ASP A 108 24.96 12.99 19.93
N THR A 109 26.15 13.36 20.39
CA THR A 109 27.37 12.59 20.10
C THR A 109 27.29 11.23 20.77
N GLY A 110 27.48 10.16 19.99
CA GLY A 110 27.36 8.77 20.43
C GLY A 110 25.99 8.14 20.18
N ASP A 111 25.01 8.90 19.67
CA ASP A 111 23.72 8.35 19.28
C ASP A 111 23.87 7.34 18.15
N THR A 112 23.10 6.25 18.20
CA THR A 112 23.06 5.25 17.15
C THR A 112 21.71 5.26 16.43
N LEU A 113 21.72 5.75 15.20
CA LEU A 113 20.59 5.64 14.28
C LEU A 113 20.59 4.25 13.64
N THR A 114 19.46 3.55 13.73
CA THR A 114 19.30 2.19 13.21
C THR A 114 18.22 2.16 12.14
N LEU A 115 18.59 1.66 10.96
CA LEU A 115 17.67 1.46 9.85
C LEU A 115 17.15 0.03 9.87
N THR A 116 15.84 -0.14 10.01
CA THR A 116 15.18 -1.44 10.15
C THR A 116 14.11 -1.60 9.06
N ASP A 117 14.09 -2.76 8.40
CA ASP A 117 13.05 -3.08 7.43
C ASP A 117 11.71 -3.44 8.12
N GLY A 118 10.65 -3.58 7.31
CA GLY A 118 9.34 -4.00 7.82
C GLY A 118 9.31 -5.37 8.53
N ASN A 119 10.32 -6.21 8.33
CA ASN A 119 10.48 -7.51 9.02
C ASN A 119 11.18 -7.39 10.38
N GLY A 120 11.60 -6.18 10.78
CA GLY A 120 12.40 -5.99 11.99
C GLY A 120 13.87 -6.36 11.80
N TYR A 121 14.34 -6.53 10.56
CA TYR A 121 15.75 -6.79 10.26
C TYR A 121 16.51 -5.46 10.16
N GLU A 122 17.58 -5.35 10.92
CA GLU A 122 18.50 -4.20 10.87
C GLU A 122 19.30 -4.24 9.57
N LEU A 123 19.05 -3.24 8.70
CA LEU A 123 19.81 -3.04 7.47
C LEU A 123 21.20 -2.49 7.77
N GLY A 124 21.29 -1.58 8.74
CA GLY A 124 22.54 -1.07 9.28
C GLY A 124 22.31 0.06 10.28
N SER A 125 23.41 0.53 10.85
CA SER A 125 23.43 1.59 11.85
C SER A 125 24.40 2.72 11.47
N PHE A 126 24.09 3.92 11.93
CA PHE A 126 24.88 5.13 11.79
C PHE A 126 25.10 5.74 13.18
N GLU A 127 26.35 5.87 13.58
CA GLU A 127 26.73 6.50 14.86
C GLU A 127 26.96 8.00 14.61
N VAL A 128 26.32 8.85 15.40
CA VAL A 128 26.48 10.30 15.32
C VAL A 128 27.74 10.70 16.07
N ASP A 129 28.66 11.36 15.39
CA ASP A 129 29.84 11.99 15.96
C ASP A 129 29.79 13.53 15.81
N GLU A 130 30.77 14.24 16.38
CA GLU A 130 30.82 15.71 16.38
C GLU A 130 30.86 16.31 14.96
N GLU A 131 31.33 15.54 13.98
CA GLU A 131 31.46 15.96 12.58
C GLU A 131 30.36 15.38 11.67
N SER A 132 29.50 14.49 12.19
CA SER A 132 28.41 13.86 11.43
C SER A 132 27.50 14.93 10.86
N SER A 133 27.46 15.00 9.53
CA SER A 133 26.64 15.98 8.81
C SER A 133 25.34 15.38 8.28
N VAL A 134 24.41 16.25 7.90
CA VAL A 134 23.21 15.86 7.14
C VAL A 134 23.58 15.08 5.87
N THR A 135 24.69 15.43 5.21
CA THR A 135 25.19 14.70 4.04
C THR A 135 25.56 13.26 4.38
N ASP A 136 26.20 13.03 5.52
CA ASP A 136 26.63 11.70 5.94
C ASP A 136 25.44 10.81 6.23
N LEU A 137 24.42 11.33 6.95
CA LEU A 137 23.18 10.62 7.20
C LEU A 137 22.43 10.30 5.89
N VAL A 138 22.31 11.27 4.99
CA VAL A 138 21.68 11.06 3.67
C VAL A 138 22.44 10.01 2.85
N ASN A 139 23.77 10.02 2.86
CA ASN A 139 24.60 9.04 2.16
C ASN A 139 24.45 7.65 2.77
N PHE A 140 24.45 7.54 4.09
CA PHE A 140 24.22 6.29 4.81
C PHE A 140 22.88 5.66 4.38
N ILE A 141 21.80 6.44 4.37
CA ILE A 141 20.48 5.96 3.98
C ILE A 141 20.45 5.54 2.50
N ASN A 142 21.10 6.31 1.62
CA ASN A 142 21.15 6.04 0.18
C ASN A 142 22.04 4.84 -0.21
N ASP A 143 22.88 4.31 0.70
CA ASP A 143 23.69 3.12 0.42
C ASP A 143 22.85 1.84 0.31
N PHE A 144 21.63 1.87 0.87
CA PHE A 144 20.70 0.75 0.83
C PHE A 144 19.87 0.73 -0.47
N ARG A 145 19.78 -0.46 -1.08
CA ARG A 145 19.04 -0.65 -2.34
C ARG A 145 17.54 -0.44 -2.13
N GLY A 146 16.91 0.33 -3.02
CA GLY A 146 15.46 0.59 -2.95
C GLY A 146 15.08 1.59 -1.87
N VAL A 147 16.06 2.31 -1.32
CA VAL A 147 15.88 3.44 -0.42
C VAL A 147 16.48 4.67 -1.07
N SER A 148 15.81 5.81 -0.93
CA SER A 148 16.34 7.10 -1.31
C SER A 148 16.07 8.14 -0.23
N ALA A 149 17.11 8.85 0.19
CA ALA A 149 17.00 10.01 1.07
C ALA A 149 17.38 11.30 0.32
N GLU A 150 16.61 12.35 0.54
CA GLU A 150 16.88 13.68 0.01
C GLU A 150 16.69 14.74 1.10
N PHE A 151 17.65 15.67 1.20
CA PHE A 151 17.52 16.83 2.05
C PHE A 151 16.75 17.95 1.35
N ASN A 152 15.66 18.40 1.96
CA ASN A 152 14.85 19.51 1.48
C ASN A 152 15.30 20.81 2.17
N THR A 153 15.99 21.67 1.42
CA THR A 153 16.51 22.97 1.89
C THR A 153 15.42 23.98 2.23
N ALA A 154 14.18 23.80 1.75
CA ALA A 154 13.07 24.70 2.07
C ALA A 154 12.46 24.41 3.44
N THR A 155 12.52 23.14 3.87
CA THR A 155 11.98 22.69 5.17
C THR A 155 13.07 22.38 6.18
N GLY A 156 14.31 22.21 5.74
CA GLY A 156 15.44 21.78 6.58
C GLY A 156 15.37 20.33 7.03
N ARG A 157 14.75 19.46 6.23
CA ARG A 157 14.40 18.08 6.62
C ARG A 157 14.96 17.06 5.65
N ILE A 158 15.15 15.84 6.14
CA ILE A 158 15.46 14.68 5.32
C ILE A 158 14.15 13.95 5.01
N ALA A 159 13.83 13.84 3.73
CA ALA A 159 12.77 12.96 3.25
C ALA A 159 13.38 11.62 2.89
N MET A 160 12.75 10.53 3.32
CA MET A 160 13.13 9.16 2.98
C MET A 160 11.98 8.50 2.24
N GLU A 161 12.28 7.98 1.06
CA GLU A 161 11.39 7.13 0.28
C GLU A 161 11.98 5.71 0.24
N SER A 162 11.12 4.71 0.35
CA SER A 162 11.53 3.31 0.19
C SER A 162 10.48 2.53 -0.60
N GLU A 163 10.96 1.55 -1.38
CA GLU A 163 10.13 0.57 -2.06
C GLU A 163 9.35 -0.34 -1.09
N THR A 164 9.84 -0.48 0.15
CA THR A 164 9.26 -1.32 1.20
C THR A 164 9.08 -0.55 2.50
N ASP A 165 8.43 -1.18 3.48
CA ASP A 165 8.36 -0.62 4.83
C ASP A 165 9.76 -0.48 5.43
N LEU A 166 10.01 0.68 6.03
CA LEU A 166 11.29 1.09 6.55
C LEU A 166 11.08 1.95 7.79
N THR A 167 11.94 1.80 8.79
CA THR A 167 11.96 2.63 9.98
C THR A 167 13.40 3.04 10.26
N LEU A 168 13.62 4.33 10.50
CA LEU A 168 14.85 4.87 11.08
C LEU A 168 14.51 5.22 12.52
N ALA A 169 15.20 4.57 13.46
CA ALA A 169 15.07 4.83 14.89
C ALA A 169 16.41 5.31 15.44
N SER A 170 16.39 6.03 16.55
CA SER A 170 17.59 6.34 17.34
C SER A 170 17.44 5.75 18.74
N ASP A 171 18.55 5.48 19.42
CA ASP A 171 18.58 5.22 20.85
C ASP A 171 18.41 6.50 21.69
N ASN A 172 18.52 7.67 21.05
CA ASN A 172 18.15 8.96 21.64
C ASN A 172 16.63 9.17 21.64
N THR A 173 16.07 9.42 22.83
CA THR A 173 14.63 9.66 23.02
C THR A 173 14.13 10.99 22.45
N ASN A 174 15.03 11.92 22.14
CA ASN A 174 14.72 13.22 21.53
C ASN A 174 14.65 13.16 20.00
N PHE A 175 15.10 12.06 19.38
CA PHE A 175 15.01 11.87 17.94
C PHE A 175 13.54 11.86 17.49
N ALA A 176 13.16 12.83 16.65
CA ALA A 176 11.81 12.97 16.09
C ALA A 176 10.66 12.98 17.14
N ALA A 177 10.86 13.64 18.28
CA ALA A 177 9.87 13.72 19.35
C ALA A 177 8.62 14.60 19.02
N ASP A 178 7.44 14.16 19.49
CA ASP A 178 6.11 14.68 19.05
C ASP A 178 5.52 15.87 19.86
N ASN A 179 6.18 16.35 20.93
CA ASN A 179 5.49 17.14 21.97
C ASN A 179 5.51 18.68 21.79
N TYR A 180 6.28 19.24 20.86
CA TYR A 180 6.23 20.66 20.53
C TYR A 180 5.75 20.87 19.10
N THR A 181 4.79 21.80 18.98
CA THR A 181 4.16 22.30 17.74
C THR A 181 3.82 21.35 16.59
N ALA A 182 3.73 20.03 16.77
CA ALA A 182 3.43 19.11 15.67
C ALA A 182 4.21 19.48 14.39
N ASP A 183 5.53 19.62 14.50
CA ASP A 183 6.37 19.48 13.33
C ASP A 183 7.37 18.34 13.53
N SER A 184 7.13 17.29 12.75
CA SER A 184 7.90 16.07 12.50
C SER A 184 9.34 16.31 12.01
N ASP A 185 10.09 17.18 12.69
CA ASP A 185 11.32 17.78 12.21
C ASP A 185 12.55 16.92 12.44
N GLY A 186 12.81 16.12 11.41
CA GLY A 186 14.15 15.70 11.07
C GLY A 186 14.10 14.73 9.92
N VAL A 187 13.25 13.72 10.04
CA VAL A 187 13.16 12.62 9.08
C VAL A 187 11.70 12.25 8.84
N THR A 188 11.19 12.62 7.66
CA THR A 188 9.92 12.07 7.18
C THR A 188 10.19 10.75 6.50
N ILE A 189 9.73 9.66 7.08
CA ILE A 189 9.80 8.34 6.45
C ILE A 189 8.43 8.02 5.88
N SER A 190 8.37 7.78 4.58
CA SER A 190 7.16 7.32 3.93
C SER A 190 7.50 6.19 2.99
N ALA A 191 6.96 5.00 3.28
CA ALA A 191 6.98 3.91 2.33
C ALA A 191 6.09 4.30 1.14
N LEU A 192 6.65 4.23 -0.08
CA LEU A 192 5.88 4.50 -1.30
C LEU A 192 4.86 3.38 -1.57
N SER A 193 5.16 2.17 -1.08
CA SER A 193 4.29 1.01 -1.15
C SER A 193 4.54 0.04 0.00
N ASP A 194 3.46 -0.44 0.63
CA ASP A 194 3.49 -1.63 1.47
C ASP A 194 3.78 -2.84 0.57
N SER A 195 4.90 -3.53 0.84
CA SER A 195 5.30 -4.72 0.09
C SER A 195 4.30 -5.88 0.26
N GLY A 196 3.56 -5.91 1.37
CA GLY A 196 2.70 -7.02 1.76
C GLY A 196 3.48 -8.28 2.18
N PHE A 197 4.79 -8.17 2.37
CA PHE A 197 5.70 -9.25 2.76
C PHE A 197 6.54 -8.93 4.00
N ALA A 198 6.26 -7.81 4.67
CA ALA A 198 7.00 -7.31 5.82
C ALA A 198 6.78 -8.13 7.10
N THR A 199 5.67 -8.85 7.24
CA THR A 199 5.41 -9.65 8.45
C THR A 199 4.92 -11.04 8.10
N ASP A 200 5.13 -12.00 9.00
CA ASP A 200 4.51 -13.32 8.91
C ASP A 200 2.98 -13.21 8.74
N GLY A 201 2.35 -12.22 9.38
CA GLY A 201 0.92 -11.94 9.23
C GLY A 201 0.55 -11.54 7.80
N ASP A 202 1.34 -10.67 7.18
CA ASP A 202 1.14 -10.21 5.80
C ASP A 202 1.39 -11.31 4.79
N ILE A 203 2.45 -12.10 4.99
CA ILE A 203 2.75 -13.29 4.16
C ILE A 203 1.57 -14.28 4.23
N ASN A 204 1.07 -14.59 5.42
CA ASN A 204 -0.09 -15.48 5.59
C ASN A 204 -1.34 -14.92 4.90
N ARG A 205 -1.57 -13.59 4.97
CA ARG A 205 -2.66 -12.91 4.27
C ARG A 205 -2.53 -13.03 2.75
N VAL A 206 -1.33 -12.92 2.19
CA VAL A 206 -1.07 -13.14 0.76
C VAL A 206 -1.33 -14.61 0.38
N ILE A 207 -0.87 -15.56 1.20
CA ILE A 207 -1.12 -17.00 1.00
C ILE A 207 -2.63 -17.29 0.99
N ASP A 208 -3.40 -16.73 1.92
CA ASP A 208 -4.84 -16.90 1.98
C ASP A 208 -5.55 -16.33 0.75
N ARG A 209 -5.12 -15.16 0.26
CA ARG A 209 -5.63 -14.59 -0.99
C ARG A 209 -5.34 -15.49 -2.18
N LEU A 210 -4.13 -16.04 -2.29
CA LEU A 210 -3.75 -16.99 -3.34
C LEU A 210 -4.57 -18.28 -3.27
N ASN A 211 -4.77 -18.84 -2.07
CA ASN A 211 -5.58 -20.03 -1.86
C ASN A 211 -7.05 -19.82 -2.25
N ASN A 212 -7.63 -18.67 -1.90
CA ASN A 212 -8.98 -18.30 -2.31
C ASN A 212 -9.09 -18.12 -3.83
N GLY A 213 -8.11 -17.47 -4.46
CA GLY A 213 -8.03 -17.36 -5.91
C GLY A 213 -7.96 -18.72 -6.61
N LEU A 214 -7.11 -19.62 -6.09
CA LEU A 214 -6.99 -20.99 -6.59
C LEU A 214 -8.29 -21.79 -6.45
N SER A 215 -8.97 -21.67 -5.32
CA SER A 215 -10.28 -22.30 -5.09
C SER A 215 -11.32 -21.82 -6.10
N THR A 216 -11.35 -20.50 -6.36
CA THR A 216 -12.24 -19.89 -7.36
C THR A 216 -11.96 -20.42 -8.76
N LEU A 217 -10.68 -20.47 -9.17
CA LEU A 217 -10.28 -21.02 -10.48
C LEU A 217 -10.68 -22.49 -10.62
N ARG A 218 -10.52 -23.31 -9.56
CA ARG A 218 -10.95 -24.71 -9.57
C ARG A 218 -12.47 -24.86 -9.68
N SER A 219 -13.24 -24.03 -8.99
CA SER A 219 -14.70 -24.01 -9.10
C SER A 219 -15.15 -23.67 -10.52
N GLN A 220 -14.57 -22.63 -11.12
CA GLN A 220 -14.86 -22.23 -12.51
C GLN A 220 -14.47 -23.34 -13.51
N ALA A 221 -13.32 -23.98 -13.33
CA ALA A 221 -12.91 -25.10 -14.18
C ALA A 221 -13.88 -26.28 -14.09
N SER A 222 -14.39 -26.60 -12.90
CA SER A 222 -15.40 -27.66 -12.69
C SER A 222 -16.74 -27.32 -13.36
N GLU A 223 -17.16 -26.06 -13.27
CA GLU A 223 -18.37 -25.57 -13.94
C GLU A 223 -18.22 -25.65 -15.46
N PHE A 224 -17.09 -25.21 -16.01
CA PHE A 224 -16.79 -25.36 -17.44
C PHE A 224 -16.76 -26.82 -17.88
N GLY A 225 -16.20 -27.74 -17.09
CA GLY A 225 -16.23 -29.17 -17.37
C GLY A 225 -17.66 -29.73 -17.44
N THR A 226 -18.52 -29.35 -16.49
CA THR A 226 -19.93 -29.78 -16.45
C THR A 226 -20.72 -29.22 -17.63
N ASN A 227 -20.50 -27.95 -17.97
CA ASN A 227 -21.12 -27.29 -19.11
C ASN A 227 -20.67 -27.92 -20.43
N LEU A 228 -19.39 -28.27 -20.57
CA LEU A 228 -18.87 -28.96 -21.74
C LEU A 228 -19.54 -30.32 -21.92
N SER A 229 -19.61 -31.15 -20.88
CA SER A 229 -20.29 -32.44 -20.95
C SER A 229 -21.77 -32.29 -21.33
N THR A 230 -22.44 -31.25 -20.83
CA THR A 230 -23.83 -30.95 -21.21
C THR A 230 -23.95 -30.59 -22.70
N VAL A 231 -23.01 -29.79 -23.22
CA VAL A 231 -22.96 -29.42 -24.64
C VAL A 231 -22.69 -30.64 -25.52
N GLU A 232 -21.76 -31.52 -25.13
CA GLU A 232 -21.45 -32.76 -25.85
C GLU A 232 -22.67 -33.68 -25.92
N ILE A 233 -23.34 -33.94 -24.79
CA ILE A 233 -24.57 -34.74 -24.73
C ILE A 233 -25.66 -34.16 -25.66
N ARG A 234 -25.87 -32.85 -25.62
CA ARG A 234 -26.85 -32.18 -26.48
C ARG A 234 -26.48 -32.25 -27.95
N GLN A 235 -25.20 -32.13 -28.27
CA GLN A 235 -24.71 -32.24 -29.63
C GLN A 235 -25.00 -33.64 -30.19
N ASP A 236 -24.70 -34.69 -29.44
CA ASP A 236 -24.91 -36.07 -29.89
C ASP A 236 -26.37 -36.48 -29.96
N TYR A 237 -27.19 -36.04 -29.00
CA TYR A 237 -28.65 -36.18 -29.09
C TYR A 237 -29.20 -35.50 -30.34
N THR A 238 -28.76 -34.27 -30.63
CA THR A 238 -29.22 -33.51 -31.78
C THR A 238 -28.81 -34.18 -33.10
N LYS A 239 -27.58 -34.68 -33.22
CA LYS A 239 -27.14 -35.48 -34.38
C LYS A 239 -28.02 -36.71 -34.58
N THR A 240 -28.29 -37.45 -33.50
CA THR A 240 -29.13 -38.67 -33.56
C THR A 240 -30.57 -38.35 -33.96
N MET A 241 -31.12 -37.26 -33.41
CA MET A 241 -32.45 -36.77 -33.76
C MET A 241 -32.51 -36.36 -35.24
N ILE A 242 -31.52 -35.62 -35.74
CA ILE A 242 -31.43 -35.25 -37.16
C ILE A 242 -31.39 -36.50 -38.04
N ASN A 243 -30.55 -37.50 -37.73
CA ASN A 243 -30.48 -38.73 -38.51
C ASN A 243 -31.83 -39.46 -38.57
N THR A 244 -32.52 -39.56 -37.42
CA THR A 244 -33.85 -40.20 -37.33
C THR A 244 -34.90 -39.43 -38.14
N LEU A 245 -34.89 -38.09 -38.05
CA LEU A 245 -35.80 -37.24 -38.81
C LEU A 245 -35.51 -37.31 -40.32
N GLN A 246 -34.24 -37.44 -40.71
CA GLN A 246 -33.84 -37.60 -42.11
C GLN A 246 -34.30 -38.94 -42.67
N GLU A 247 -34.16 -40.02 -41.92
CA GLU A 247 -34.68 -41.34 -42.29
C GLU A 247 -36.21 -41.35 -42.37
N GLY A 248 -36.90 -40.78 -41.37
CA GLY A 248 -38.36 -40.65 -41.37
C GLY A 248 -38.89 -39.79 -42.53
N ALA A 249 -38.22 -38.68 -42.84
CA ALA A 249 -38.54 -37.87 -44.02
C ALA A 249 -38.32 -38.66 -45.32
N GLY A 250 -37.26 -39.47 -45.39
CA GLY A 250 -37.02 -40.41 -46.49
C GLY A 250 -38.19 -41.38 -46.66
N LEU A 251 -38.64 -42.04 -45.60
CA LEU A 251 -39.78 -42.97 -45.65
C LEU A 251 -41.11 -42.32 -46.07
N LEU A 252 -41.31 -41.03 -45.75
CA LEU A 252 -42.54 -40.30 -46.13
C LEU A 252 -42.51 -39.72 -47.54
N THR A 253 -41.32 -39.55 -48.13
CA THR A 253 -41.15 -38.86 -49.42
C THR A 253 -40.65 -39.76 -50.54
N LEU A 254 -39.91 -40.83 -50.23
CA LEU A 254 -39.55 -41.84 -51.23
C LEU A 254 -40.81 -42.62 -51.61
N ALA A 255 -41.09 -42.69 -52.91
CA ALA A 255 -42.04 -43.64 -53.45
C ALA A 255 -41.50 -45.07 -53.23
N ASP A 256 -42.35 -45.97 -52.74
CA ASP A 256 -42.02 -47.39 -52.68
C ASP A 256 -41.88 -47.93 -54.10
N THR A 257 -40.65 -48.29 -54.49
CA THR A 257 -40.35 -48.78 -55.84
C THR A 257 -41.11 -50.07 -56.19
N ASN A 258 -41.50 -50.88 -55.21
CA ASN A 258 -42.31 -52.07 -55.44
C ASN A 258 -43.77 -51.72 -55.70
N GLU A 259 -44.33 -50.79 -54.93
CA GLU A 259 -45.72 -50.34 -55.13
C GLU A 259 -45.86 -49.57 -56.44
N GLU A 260 -44.96 -48.62 -56.69
CA GLU A 260 -44.94 -47.86 -57.94
C GLU A 260 -44.65 -48.78 -59.14
N GLY A 261 -43.79 -49.78 -58.97
CA GLY A 261 -43.51 -50.80 -59.99
C GLY A 261 -44.71 -51.69 -60.31
N ALA A 262 -45.45 -52.15 -59.30
CA ALA A 262 -46.67 -52.92 -59.48
C ALA A 262 -47.78 -52.07 -60.11
N ASN A 263 -47.91 -50.81 -59.70
CA ASN A 263 -48.87 -49.87 -60.26
C ASN A 263 -48.55 -49.56 -61.74
N LEU A 264 -47.27 -49.39 -62.06
CA LEU A 264 -46.80 -49.21 -63.44
C LEU A 264 -47.07 -50.44 -64.30
N LEU A 265 -46.83 -51.66 -63.79
CA LEU A 265 -47.15 -52.90 -64.49
C LEU A 265 -48.67 -53.07 -64.69
N ALA A 266 -49.46 -52.77 -63.66
CA ALA A 266 -50.91 -52.81 -63.74
C ALA A 266 -51.43 -51.77 -64.75
N LEU A 267 -50.85 -50.58 -64.78
CA LEU A 267 -51.16 -49.52 -65.74
C LEU A 267 -50.78 -49.93 -67.17
N GLN A 268 -49.61 -50.52 -67.39
CA GLN A 268 -49.21 -51.06 -68.69
C GLN A 268 -50.17 -52.17 -69.14
N THR A 269 -50.57 -53.06 -68.24
CA THR A 269 -51.56 -54.11 -68.52
C THR A 269 -52.92 -53.51 -68.87
N ARG A 270 -53.38 -52.50 -68.12
CA ARG A 270 -54.62 -51.77 -68.43
C ARG A 270 -54.56 -51.05 -69.77
N GLN A 271 -53.43 -50.43 -70.11
CA GLN A 271 -53.23 -49.78 -71.41
C GLN A 271 -53.23 -50.80 -72.56
N GLN A 272 -52.58 -51.96 -72.38
CA GLN A 272 -52.64 -53.06 -73.33
C GLN A 272 -54.07 -53.58 -73.50
N LEU A 273 -54.79 -53.85 -72.41
CA LEU A 273 -56.20 -54.28 -72.44
C LEU A 273 -57.12 -53.23 -73.07
N ALA A 274 -56.89 -51.95 -72.80
CA ALA A 274 -57.65 -50.85 -73.41
C ALA A 274 -57.37 -50.76 -74.92
N SER A 275 -56.11 -50.91 -75.34
CA SER A 275 -55.73 -50.94 -76.75
C SER A 275 -56.31 -52.15 -77.48
N THR A 276 -56.24 -53.36 -76.88
CA THR A 276 -56.87 -54.56 -77.47
C THR A 276 -58.38 -54.45 -77.49
N SER A 277 -59.01 -53.88 -76.45
CA SER A 277 -60.46 -53.66 -76.41
C SER A 277 -60.91 -52.64 -77.44
N LEU A 278 -60.15 -51.57 -77.67
CA LEU A 278 -60.39 -50.59 -78.73
C LEU A 278 -60.17 -51.21 -80.12
N SER A 279 -59.16 -52.05 -80.28
CA SER A 279 -58.94 -52.83 -81.51
C SER A 279 -60.11 -53.77 -81.77
N PHE A 280 -60.64 -54.46 -80.75
CA PHE A 280 -61.83 -55.29 -80.88
C PHE A 280 -63.09 -54.49 -81.16
N ALA A 281 -63.28 -53.33 -80.52
CA ALA A 281 -64.41 -52.44 -80.78
C ALA A 281 -64.39 -51.91 -82.22
N SER A 282 -63.25 -51.40 -82.69
CA SER A 282 -63.09 -50.93 -84.07
C SER A 282 -63.18 -52.06 -85.11
N GLN A 283 -62.72 -53.27 -84.79
CA GLN A 283 -62.91 -54.44 -85.65
C GLN A 283 -64.37 -54.91 -85.66
N ALA A 284 -65.08 -54.84 -84.54
CA ALA A 284 -66.52 -55.12 -84.45
C ALA A 284 -67.33 -54.09 -85.26
N ASP A 285 -67.01 -52.79 -85.15
CA ASP A 285 -67.64 -51.72 -85.93
C ASP A 285 -67.38 -51.88 -87.44
N GLN A 286 -66.17 -52.30 -87.86
CA GLN A 286 -65.86 -52.62 -89.26
C GLN A 286 -66.54 -53.91 -89.76
N THR A 287 -66.72 -54.91 -88.90
CA THR A 287 -67.43 -56.16 -89.25
C THR A 287 -68.90 -55.89 -89.53
N VAL A 288 -69.52 -54.97 -88.78
CA VAL A 288 -70.89 -54.50 -89.06
C VAL A 288 -70.96 -53.77 -90.40
N LEU A 289 -69.95 -52.99 -90.78
CA LEU A 289 -69.86 -52.32 -92.09
C LEU A 289 -69.59 -53.27 -93.28
N SER A 290 -69.03 -54.46 -93.06
CA SER A 290 -68.82 -55.47 -94.12
C SER A 290 -70.07 -56.33 -94.42
N LEU A 291 -71.09 -56.22 -93.56
CA LEU A 291 -72.35 -56.99 -93.62
C LEU A 291 -73.52 -56.19 -94.23
N PHE A 292 -73.26 -54.96 -94.66
CA PHE A 292 -74.16 -54.10 -95.44
C PHE A 292 -73.52 -53.73 -96.78
#